data_AF-B9S5U2-F1
#
_entry.id   AF-B9S5U2-F1
#
_cell.length_a   1.000
_cell.length_b   1.000
_cell.length_c   1.000
_cell.angle_alpha   90.00
_cell.angle_beta   90.00
_cell.angle_gamma   90.00
#
_symmetry.space_group_name_H-M   'P 1'
#
loop_
_entity.id
_entity.type
_entity.pdbx_description
1 polymer ?
#
loop_
_entity_poly.entity_id
_entity_poly.type
_entity_poly.pdbx_seq_one_letter_code
_entity_poly.pdbx_strand_id
1 'polypeptide(L)'
;MASSEGYLDIVKEVLHANPDACSHLDQDGRIPLHLAAMRGRIDIMKELLRICPESMTQKQDHGKTILHFCVKITARDDEFVSASDDNGNTILHLSAIFRQVELQYLLLETSIRTNANALNKNGFTALDAIEHCPRDSKGLEIQIILLEAGVHYQYFKNFGKRLEEAGGKILVAATLTANKTFQAGMNPPEIANGKQNTN
;
A
#
# COMPACT_ATOMS: atom_id res chain seq x y z
N MET A 1 -1.78 29.71 -6.28
CA MET A 1 -0.42 30.30 -6.45
C MET A 1 0.50 29.96 -5.29
N ALA A 2 0.15 30.20 -4.02
CA ALA A 2 1.02 29.87 -2.88
C ALA A 2 1.60 28.43 -2.93
N SER A 3 0.78 27.46 -3.33
CA SER A 3 1.19 26.05 -3.48
C SER A 3 2.20 25.80 -4.61
N SER A 4 2.16 26.54 -5.72
CA SER A 4 3.15 26.39 -6.81
C SER A 4 4.47 27.08 -6.46
N GLU A 5 4.40 28.23 -5.80
CA GLU A 5 5.57 29.06 -5.49
C GLU A 5 6.37 28.56 -4.28
N GLY A 6 5.80 27.68 -3.46
CA GLY A 6 6.52 27.12 -2.30
C GLY A 6 6.29 27.88 -1.01
N TYR A 7 5.23 28.69 -0.92
CA TYR A 7 4.92 29.47 0.29
C TYR A 7 4.17 28.62 1.33
N LEU A 8 4.90 27.74 2.01
CA LEU A 8 4.35 26.79 2.99
C LEU A 8 3.55 27.48 4.09
N ASP A 9 4.08 28.55 4.68
CA ASP A 9 3.42 29.25 5.79
C ASP A 9 2.07 29.85 5.37
N ILE A 10 2.03 30.44 4.17
CA ILE A 10 0.78 30.96 3.58
C ILE A 10 -0.22 29.82 3.34
N VAL A 11 0.24 28.68 2.81
CA VAL A 11 -0.65 27.52 2.62
C VAL A 11 -1.22 27.04 3.95
N LYS A 12 -0.40 26.95 5.01
CA LYS A 12 -0.85 26.58 6.35
C LYS A 12 -1.88 27.55 6.91
N GLU A 13 -1.62 28.85 6.83
CA GLU A 13 -2.56 29.88 7.30
C GLU A 13 -3.89 29.82 6.55
N VAL A 14 -3.85 29.66 5.22
CA VAL A 14 -5.05 29.56 4.39
C VAL A 14 -5.85 28.31 4.73
N LEU A 15 -5.21 27.14 4.85
CA LEU A 15 -5.89 25.89 5.22
C LEU A 15 -6.44 25.91 6.65
N HIS A 16 -5.76 26.59 7.56
CA HIS A 16 -6.23 26.78 8.93
C HIS A 16 -7.48 27.68 8.98
N ALA A 17 -7.52 28.73 8.16
CA ALA A 17 -8.68 29.61 8.07
C ALA A 17 -9.85 29.00 7.27
N ASN A 18 -9.54 28.22 6.23
CA ASN A 18 -10.51 27.59 5.35
C ASN A 18 -9.98 26.23 4.84
N PRO A 19 -10.33 25.11 5.50
CA PRO A 19 -9.91 23.78 5.08
C PRO A 19 -10.33 23.43 3.65
N ASP A 20 -11.50 23.91 3.19
CA ASP A 20 -12.02 23.66 1.85
C ASP A 20 -11.17 24.31 0.74
N ALA A 21 -10.25 25.21 1.10
CA ALA A 21 -9.28 25.78 0.16
C ALA A 21 -8.44 24.70 -0.56
N CYS A 22 -8.24 23.52 0.04
CA CYS A 22 -7.47 22.43 -0.55
C CYS A 22 -8.11 21.81 -1.80
N SER A 23 -9.42 21.99 -2.01
CA SER A 23 -10.18 21.44 -3.14
C SER A 23 -10.58 22.50 -4.19
N HIS A 24 -10.17 23.76 -3.99
CA HIS A 24 -10.48 24.83 -4.94
C HIS A 24 -9.76 24.65 -6.27
N LEU A 25 -10.52 24.78 -7.35
CA LEU A 25 -10.01 24.58 -8.72
C LEU A 25 -9.49 25.90 -9.30
N ASP A 26 -8.38 25.82 -10.03
CA ASP A 26 -7.97 26.89 -10.94
C ASP A 26 -8.62 26.75 -12.33
N GLN A 27 -8.19 27.59 -13.28
CA GLN A 27 -8.72 27.63 -14.64
C GLN A 27 -8.48 26.34 -15.46
N ASP A 28 -7.54 25.48 -15.05
CA ASP A 28 -7.22 24.20 -15.69
C ASP A 28 -7.75 23.01 -14.87
N GLY A 29 -8.69 23.26 -13.95
CA GLY A 29 -9.26 22.25 -13.06
C GLY A 29 -8.28 21.71 -12.03
N ARG A 30 -7.20 22.45 -11.71
CA ARG A 30 -6.18 21.98 -10.78
C ARG A 30 -6.48 22.45 -9.36
N ILE A 31 -6.60 21.50 -8.44
CA ILE A 31 -6.51 21.78 -7.01
C ILE A 31 -5.08 22.18 -6.57
N PRO A 32 -4.90 22.86 -5.41
CA PRO A 32 -3.60 23.17 -4.82
C PRO A 32 -2.58 22.02 -4.83
N LEU A 33 -3.02 20.78 -4.60
CA LEU A 33 -2.13 19.61 -4.59
C LEU A 33 -1.52 19.32 -5.96
N HIS A 34 -2.26 19.51 -7.07
CA HIS A 34 -1.70 19.41 -8.41
C HIS A 34 -0.63 20.46 -8.65
N LEU A 35 -0.89 21.71 -8.24
CA LEU A 35 0.06 22.81 -8.40
C LEU A 35 1.37 22.57 -7.64
N ALA A 36 1.28 22.04 -6.42
CA ALA A 36 2.43 21.64 -5.63
C ALA A 36 3.21 20.49 -6.30
N ALA A 37 2.52 19.44 -6.75
CA ALA A 37 3.13 18.30 -7.44
C ALA A 37 3.81 18.71 -8.76
N MET A 38 3.17 19.54 -9.58
CA MET A 38 3.77 20.03 -10.83
C MET A 38 5.09 20.78 -10.65
N ARG A 39 5.31 21.36 -9.46
CA ARG A 39 6.48 22.16 -9.11
C ARG A 39 7.44 21.45 -8.13
N GLY A 40 7.16 20.20 -7.74
CA GLY A 40 7.99 19.47 -6.79
C GLY A 40 7.99 20.07 -5.38
N ARG A 41 6.90 20.71 -4.95
CA ARG A 41 6.80 21.34 -3.61
C ARG A 41 6.42 20.29 -2.56
N ILE A 42 7.38 19.44 -2.18
CA ILE A 42 7.18 18.28 -1.32
C ILE A 42 6.54 18.66 0.03
N ASP A 43 7.05 19.69 0.70
CA ASP A 43 6.53 20.09 2.02
C ASP A 43 5.07 20.56 1.97
N ILE A 44 4.71 21.23 0.87
CA ILE A 44 3.32 21.65 0.63
C ILE A 44 2.45 20.45 0.28
N MET A 45 2.95 19.49 -0.50
CA MET A 45 2.21 18.25 -0.78
C MET A 45 1.93 17.46 0.50
N LYS A 46 2.93 17.34 1.39
CA LYS A 46 2.76 16.70 2.71
C LYS A 46 1.68 17.39 3.52
N GLU A 47 1.74 18.72 3.62
CA GLU A 47 0.74 19.50 4.36
C GLU A 47 -0.67 19.33 3.78
N LEU A 48 -0.82 19.41 2.45
CA LEU A 48 -2.10 19.24 1.78
C LEU A 48 -2.68 17.84 1.95
N LEU A 49 -1.85 16.79 1.84
CA LEU A 49 -2.29 15.41 2.03
C LEU A 49 -2.61 15.08 3.50
N ARG A 50 -1.97 15.79 4.45
CA ARG A 50 -2.28 15.70 5.88
C ARG A 50 -3.67 16.25 6.18
N ILE A 51 -4.04 17.37 5.57
CA ILE A 51 -5.34 18.03 5.81
C ILE A 51 -6.47 17.42 4.94
N CYS A 52 -6.18 17.14 3.66
CA CYS A 52 -7.16 16.70 2.67
C CYS A 52 -6.66 15.47 1.90
N PRO A 53 -6.57 14.29 2.53
CA PRO A 53 -6.07 13.06 1.91
C PRO A 53 -6.81 12.66 0.62
N GLU A 54 -8.12 12.92 0.55
CA GLU A 54 -8.99 12.64 -0.60
C GLU A 54 -8.57 13.37 -1.88
N SER A 55 -7.83 14.49 -1.73
CA SER A 55 -7.25 15.28 -2.82
C SER A 55 -6.34 14.45 -3.72
N MET A 56 -5.76 13.35 -3.21
CA MET A 56 -4.91 12.46 -3.99
C MET A 56 -5.62 11.88 -5.22
N THR A 57 -6.93 11.67 -5.11
CA THR A 57 -7.73 10.99 -6.14
C THR A 57 -8.30 11.96 -7.19
N GLN A 58 -8.16 13.27 -6.95
CA GLN A 58 -8.71 14.30 -7.81
C GLN A 58 -7.99 14.31 -9.15
N LYS A 59 -8.76 14.54 -10.22
CA LYS A 59 -8.26 14.66 -11.58
C LYS A 59 -8.42 16.11 -12.03
N GLN A 60 -7.38 16.67 -12.63
CA GLN A 60 -7.54 17.93 -13.37
C GLN A 60 -8.24 17.69 -14.71
N ASP A 61 -8.57 18.75 -15.46
CA ASP A 61 -9.41 18.71 -16.67
C ASP A 61 -8.92 17.73 -17.75
N HIS A 62 -7.62 17.41 -17.78
CA HIS A 62 -7.02 16.46 -18.71
C HIS A 62 -6.97 15.02 -18.16
N GLY A 63 -7.70 14.73 -17.09
CA GLY A 63 -7.78 13.41 -16.45
C GLY A 63 -6.56 13.01 -15.62
N LYS A 64 -5.57 13.89 -15.48
CA LYS A 64 -4.33 13.61 -14.74
C LYS A 64 -4.51 13.79 -13.24
N THR A 65 -4.08 12.79 -12.49
CA THR A 65 -3.92 12.82 -11.03
C THR A 65 -2.52 13.32 -10.64
N ILE A 66 -2.31 13.56 -9.35
CA ILE A 66 -1.01 13.96 -8.80
C ILE A 66 0.10 12.95 -9.09
N LEU A 67 -0.21 11.65 -9.16
CA LEU A 67 0.78 10.60 -9.43
C LEU A 67 1.45 10.75 -10.80
N HIS A 68 0.70 11.21 -11.80
CA HIS A 68 1.25 11.47 -13.14
C HIS A 68 2.33 12.56 -13.12
N PHE A 69 2.19 13.53 -12.22
CA PHE A 69 3.19 14.59 -12.05
C PHE A 69 4.36 14.12 -11.18
N CYS A 70 4.10 13.26 -10.19
CA CYS A 70 5.13 12.71 -9.29
C CYS A 70 6.21 11.94 -10.03
N VAL A 71 5.89 11.20 -11.10
CA VAL A 71 6.87 10.51 -11.96
C VAL A 71 7.96 11.47 -12.48
N LYS A 72 7.57 12.69 -12.86
CA LYS A 72 8.53 13.70 -13.34
C LYS A 72 9.41 14.24 -12.21
N ILE A 73 8.91 14.26 -10.97
CA ILE A 73 9.63 14.74 -9.79
C ILE A 73 10.62 13.68 -9.32
N THR A 74 10.20 12.41 -9.26
CA THR A 74 11.05 11.28 -8.84
C THR A 74 12.29 11.12 -9.70
N ALA A 75 12.21 11.47 -10.99
CA ALA A 75 13.36 11.46 -11.89
C ALA A 75 14.37 12.60 -11.63
N ARG A 76 14.01 13.60 -10.81
CA ARG A 76 14.78 14.83 -10.58
C ARG A 76 15.21 15.00 -9.12
N ASP A 77 14.52 14.33 -8.20
CA ASP A 77 14.63 14.57 -6.76
C ASP A 77 14.52 13.26 -5.99
N ASP A 78 15.67 12.77 -5.50
CA ASP A 78 15.77 11.58 -4.67
C ASP A 78 15.15 11.77 -3.28
N GLU A 79 15.07 13.02 -2.78
CA GLU A 79 14.45 13.31 -1.49
C GLU A 79 12.96 12.95 -1.52
N PHE A 80 12.29 13.23 -2.64
CA PHE A 80 10.88 12.86 -2.86
C PHE A 80 10.63 11.35 -2.78
N VAL A 81 11.56 10.53 -3.28
CA VAL A 81 11.44 9.06 -3.26
C VAL A 81 11.42 8.52 -1.82
N SER A 82 12.17 9.17 -0.94
CA SER A 82 12.25 8.83 0.48
C SER A 82 11.20 9.54 1.35
N ALA A 83 10.50 10.54 0.80
CA ALA A 83 9.53 11.32 1.54
C ALA A 83 8.34 10.45 1.99
N SER A 84 7.91 10.69 3.22
CA SER A 84 6.76 10.02 3.83
C SER A 84 5.87 10.99 4.61
N ASP A 85 4.64 10.56 4.86
CA ASP A 85 3.71 11.24 5.78
C ASP A 85 4.06 10.97 7.25
N ASP A 86 3.23 11.50 8.16
CA ASP A 86 3.40 11.32 9.61
C ASP A 86 3.30 9.86 10.08
N ASN A 87 2.72 8.98 9.26
CA ASN A 87 2.62 7.53 9.51
C ASN A 87 3.77 6.75 8.84
N GLY A 88 4.71 7.43 8.17
CA GLY A 88 5.79 6.78 7.42
C GLY A 88 5.33 6.19 6.09
N ASN A 89 4.12 6.51 5.61
CA ASN A 89 3.64 6.08 4.31
C ASN A 89 4.38 6.86 3.22
N THR A 90 5.10 6.13 2.36
CA THR A 90 5.65 6.69 1.12
C THR A 90 4.54 6.93 0.09
N ILE A 91 4.87 7.59 -1.02
CA ILE A 91 3.92 7.80 -2.12
C ILE A 91 3.30 6.48 -2.63
N LEU A 92 4.06 5.37 -2.58
CA LEU A 92 3.56 4.06 -3.01
C LEU A 92 2.49 3.51 -2.04
N HIS A 93 2.69 3.68 -0.73
CA HIS A 93 1.70 3.31 0.28
C HIS A 93 0.40 4.10 0.08
N LEU A 94 0.52 5.42 -0.05
CA LEU A 94 -0.64 6.28 -0.25
C LEU A 94 -1.38 5.92 -1.54
N SER A 95 -0.67 5.71 -2.65
CA SER A 95 -1.28 5.30 -3.92
C SER A 95 -2.08 4.00 -3.81
N ALA A 96 -1.56 3.04 -3.05
CA ALA A 96 -2.22 1.77 -2.78
C ALA A 96 -3.47 1.93 -1.90
N ILE A 97 -3.35 2.71 -0.80
CA ILE A 97 -4.46 3.05 0.10
C ILE A 97 -5.60 3.74 -0.65
N PHE A 98 -5.27 4.75 -1.47
CA PHE A 98 -6.25 5.55 -2.23
C PHE A 98 -6.67 4.93 -3.57
N ARG A 99 -6.35 3.65 -3.80
CA ARG A 99 -6.80 2.87 -4.97
C ARG A 99 -6.46 3.53 -6.31
N GLN A 100 -5.25 4.07 -6.42
CA GLN A 100 -4.74 4.74 -7.63
C GLN A 100 -3.97 3.75 -8.49
N VAL A 101 -4.63 3.12 -9.48
CA VAL A 101 -4.01 2.17 -10.43
C VAL A 101 -2.87 2.80 -11.22
N GLU A 102 -2.86 4.13 -11.32
CA GLU A 102 -1.80 4.92 -11.92
C GLU A 102 -0.46 4.87 -11.15
N LEU A 103 -0.41 4.24 -9.95
CA LEU A 103 0.84 3.95 -9.25
C LEU A 103 1.82 3.14 -10.09
N GLN A 104 1.34 2.37 -11.08
CA GLN A 104 2.19 1.66 -12.02
C GLN A 104 3.22 2.58 -12.69
N TYR A 105 2.87 3.86 -12.93
CA TYR A 105 3.79 4.82 -13.52
C TYR A 105 4.93 5.20 -12.58
N LEU A 106 4.67 5.24 -11.27
CA LEU A 106 5.73 5.44 -10.27
C LEU A 106 6.69 4.25 -10.23
N LEU A 107 6.18 3.03 -10.41
CA LEU A 107 7.00 1.80 -10.40
C LEU A 107 7.89 1.64 -11.64
N LEU A 108 7.70 2.47 -12.67
CA LEU A 108 8.63 2.57 -13.81
C LEU A 108 9.93 3.29 -13.41
N GLU A 109 9.88 4.13 -12.38
CA GLU A 109 11.04 4.87 -11.90
C GLU A 109 11.91 3.97 -11.03
N THR A 110 13.19 3.86 -11.42
CA THR A 110 14.12 2.89 -10.79
C THR A 110 14.29 3.19 -9.31
N SER A 111 14.36 4.45 -8.92
CA SER A 111 14.49 4.90 -7.52
C SER A 111 13.28 4.53 -6.66
N ILE A 112 12.06 4.62 -7.21
CA ILE A 112 10.85 4.14 -6.53
C ILE A 112 10.87 2.62 -6.45
N ARG A 113 11.23 1.93 -7.53
CA ARG A 113 11.24 0.46 -7.59
C ARG A 113 12.22 -0.15 -6.60
N THR A 114 13.42 0.41 -6.46
CA THR A 114 14.41 -0.06 -5.48
C THR A 114 13.95 0.13 -4.03
N ASN A 115 13.12 1.15 -3.77
CA ASN A 115 12.53 1.43 -2.47
C ASN A 115 11.08 0.91 -2.31
N ALA A 116 10.58 0.07 -3.23
CA ALA A 116 9.16 -0.33 -3.26
C ALA A 116 8.75 -1.21 -2.07
N ASN A 117 9.72 -1.85 -1.41
CA ASN A 117 9.54 -2.65 -0.19
C ASN A 117 9.77 -1.82 1.11
N ALA A 118 9.79 -0.49 1.03
CA ALA A 118 9.88 0.38 2.21
C ALA A 118 8.76 0.06 3.20
N LEU A 119 9.07 0.15 4.48
CA LEU A 119 8.13 -0.08 5.58
C LEU A 119 7.65 1.26 6.13
N ASN A 120 6.34 1.40 6.34
CA ASN A 120 5.80 2.49 7.14
C ASN A 120 6.03 2.26 8.65
N LYS A 121 5.57 3.19 9.51
CA LYS A 121 5.76 3.08 10.98
C LYS A 121 5.06 1.87 11.61
N ASN A 122 4.10 1.28 10.90
CA ASN A 122 3.40 0.05 11.33
C ASN A 122 4.11 -1.23 10.86
N GLY A 123 5.23 -1.12 10.12
CA GLY A 123 5.95 -2.26 9.58
C GLY A 123 5.29 -2.86 8.33
N PHE A 124 4.47 -2.09 7.63
CA PHE A 124 3.77 -2.52 6.41
C PHE A 124 4.43 -1.98 5.16
N THR A 125 4.43 -2.77 4.09
CA THR A 125 4.69 -2.29 2.72
C THR A 125 3.42 -1.66 2.12
N ALA A 126 3.56 -1.07 0.95
CA ALA A 126 2.41 -0.63 0.15
C ALA A 126 1.43 -1.77 -0.19
N LEU A 127 1.92 -3.01 -0.30
CA LEU A 127 1.08 -4.18 -0.56
C LEU A 127 0.27 -4.57 0.69
N ASP A 128 0.92 -4.60 1.86
CA ASP A 128 0.25 -4.85 3.14
C ASP A 128 -0.83 -3.77 3.43
N ALA A 129 -0.57 -2.52 3.04
CA ALA A 129 -1.49 -1.40 3.23
C ALA A 129 -2.84 -1.54 2.47
N ILE A 130 -2.90 -2.40 1.43
CA ILE A 130 -4.14 -2.66 0.67
C ILE A 130 -5.09 -3.59 1.44
N GLU A 131 -4.54 -4.55 2.17
CA GLU A 131 -5.29 -5.65 2.81
C GLU A 131 -6.24 -5.14 3.91
N HIS A 132 -5.96 -3.95 4.46
CA HIS A 132 -6.83 -3.26 5.40
C HIS A 132 -8.04 -2.56 4.77
N CYS A 133 -8.26 -2.66 3.45
CA CYS A 133 -9.45 -2.11 2.81
C CYS A 133 -10.24 -3.13 1.96
N PRO A 134 -11.51 -2.83 1.63
CA PRO A 134 -12.40 -3.78 0.96
C PRO A 134 -11.83 -4.33 -0.36
N ARG A 135 -12.14 -5.60 -0.67
CA ARG A 135 -11.77 -6.22 -1.95
C ARG A 135 -12.64 -5.65 -3.07
N ASP A 136 -12.07 -4.74 -3.84
CA ASP A 136 -12.64 -4.17 -5.06
C ASP A 136 -11.74 -4.44 -6.28
N SER A 137 -12.26 -4.21 -7.49
CA SER A 137 -11.51 -4.50 -8.73
C SER A 137 -10.20 -3.73 -8.81
N LYS A 138 -10.20 -2.46 -8.38
CA LYS A 138 -8.99 -1.62 -8.31
C LYS A 138 -8.00 -2.14 -7.29
N GLY A 139 -8.44 -2.55 -6.10
CA GLY A 139 -7.56 -3.13 -5.09
C GLY A 139 -6.85 -4.39 -5.60
N LEU A 140 -7.55 -5.27 -6.31
CA LEU A 140 -6.96 -6.46 -6.92
C LEU A 140 -5.93 -6.10 -8.01
N GLU A 141 -6.26 -5.14 -8.88
CA GLU A 141 -5.35 -4.67 -9.93
C GLU A 141 -4.05 -4.11 -9.32
N ILE A 142 -4.17 -3.27 -8.29
CA ILE A 142 -3.02 -2.70 -7.58
C ILE A 142 -2.19 -3.80 -6.89
N GLN A 143 -2.84 -4.81 -6.29
CA GLN A 143 -2.11 -5.96 -5.72
C GLN A 143 -1.27 -6.68 -6.77
N ILE A 144 -1.83 -6.92 -7.95
CA ILE A 144 -1.12 -7.56 -9.07
C ILE A 144 0.08 -6.69 -9.49
N ILE A 145 -0.15 -5.39 -9.73
CA ILE A 145 0.90 -4.44 -10.11
C ILE A 145 2.06 -4.44 -9.10
N LEU A 146 1.76 -4.40 -7.80
CA LEU A 146 2.77 -4.39 -6.75
C LEU A 146 3.53 -5.73 -6.66
N LEU A 147 2.84 -6.86 -6.79
CA LEU A 147 3.46 -8.19 -6.82
C LEU A 147 4.40 -8.35 -8.01
N GLU A 148 3.97 -7.92 -9.21
CA GLU A 148 4.79 -7.94 -10.43
C GLU A 148 6.01 -7.01 -10.33
N ALA A 149 5.89 -5.91 -9.58
CA ALA A 149 7.01 -5.02 -9.28
C ALA A 149 8.00 -5.60 -8.25
N GLY A 150 7.69 -6.73 -7.61
CA GLY A 150 8.52 -7.37 -6.59
C GLY A 150 8.30 -6.82 -5.18
N VAL A 151 7.13 -6.24 -4.90
CA VAL A 151 6.73 -5.86 -3.54
C VAL A 151 6.17 -7.09 -2.83
N HIS A 152 6.61 -7.32 -1.59
CA HIS A 152 6.26 -8.52 -0.84
C HIS A 152 5.53 -8.16 0.46
N TYR A 153 4.56 -8.99 0.84
CA TYR A 153 3.91 -8.89 2.15
C TYR A 153 4.94 -9.07 3.28
N GLN A 154 4.94 -8.16 4.24
CA GLN A 154 5.80 -8.24 5.41
C GLN A 154 5.08 -8.85 6.61
N TYR A 155 3.74 -8.79 6.64
CA TYR A 155 2.93 -9.43 7.68
C TYR A 155 3.26 -10.94 7.83
N PHE A 156 3.39 -11.66 6.71
CA PHE A 156 3.73 -13.09 6.71
C PHE A 156 5.19 -13.37 7.09
N LYS A 157 6.11 -12.48 6.76
CA LYS A 157 7.54 -12.61 7.12
C LYS A 157 7.75 -12.48 8.63
N ASN A 158 7.03 -11.55 9.26
CA ASN A 158 7.05 -11.38 10.71
C ASN A 158 6.26 -12.47 11.44
N PHE A 159 5.19 -13.01 10.86
CA PHE A 159 4.50 -14.19 11.42
C PHE A 159 5.42 -15.42 11.42
N GLY A 160 6.11 -15.71 10.31
CA GLY A 160 7.10 -16.79 10.23
C GLY A 160 8.25 -16.61 11.22
N LYS A 161 8.82 -15.39 11.29
CA LYS A 161 9.88 -15.06 12.24
C LYS A 161 9.42 -15.19 13.70
N ARG A 162 8.20 -14.74 14.03
CA ARG A 162 7.61 -14.91 15.36
C ARG A 162 7.31 -16.38 15.68
N LEU A 163 6.99 -17.21 14.70
CA LEU A 163 6.82 -18.66 14.88
C LEU A 163 8.16 -19.37 15.11
N GLU A 164 9.23 -18.93 14.43
CA GLU A 164 10.60 -19.41 14.65
C GLU A 164 11.11 -18.98 16.03
N GLU A 165 10.91 -17.72 16.42
CA GLU A 165 11.27 -17.16 17.73
C GLU A 165 10.41 -17.73 18.87
N ALA A 166 9.12 -18.02 18.63
CA ALA A 166 8.23 -18.68 19.59
C ALA A 166 8.53 -20.18 19.78
N GLY A 167 9.52 -20.71 19.06
CA GLY A 167 10.18 -21.97 19.39
C GLY A 167 9.37 -23.21 19.02
N GLY A 168 9.57 -23.71 17.79
CA GLY A 168 9.84 -25.11 17.43
C GLY A 168 8.95 -26.28 17.92
N LYS A 169 7.94 -26.08 18.77
CA LYS A 169 7.13 -27.16 19.39
C LYS A 169 5.73 -27.26 18.80
N ILE A 170 5.12 -26.12 18.42
CA ILE A 170 3.76 -26.10 17.84
C ILE A 170 3.78 -26.69 16.42
N LEU A 171 4.81 -26.42 15.62
CA LEU A 171 4.91 -26.99 14.27
C LEU A 171 5.11 -28.50 14.30
N VAL A 172 5.92 -29.03 15.22
CA VAL A 172 6.08 -30.48 15.38
C VAL A 172 4.74 -31.12 15.76
N ALA A 173 3.97 -30.51 16.66
CA ALA A 173 2.65 -31.01 17.03
C ALA A 173 1.61 -30.90 15.90
N ALA A 174 1.56 -29.78 15.18
CA ALA A 174 0.61 -29.58 14.07
C ALA A 174 0.94 -30.49 12.88
N THR A 175 2.21 -30.63 12.52
CA THR A 175 2.66 -31.54 11.45
C THR A 175 2.47 -33.01 11.85
N LEU A 176 2.69 -33.38 13.12
CA LEU A 176 2.39 -34.74 13.62
C LEU A 176 0.89 -35.04 13.62
N THR A 177 0.04 -34.08 14.02
CA THR A 177 -1.42 -34.25 14.02
C THR A 177 -1.95 -34.35 12.60
N ALA A 178 -1.52 -33.47 11.68
CA ALA A 178 -1.89 -33.52 10.27
C ALA A 178 -1.41 -34.81 9.58
N ASN A 179 -0.20 -35.30 9.90
CA ASN A 179 0.31 -36.54 9.35
C ASN A 179 -0.44 -37.78 9.89
N LYS A 180 -0.82 -37.77 11.19
CA LYS A 180 -1.62 -38.85 11.79
C LYS A 180 -3.04 -38.90 11.23
N THR A 181 -3.69 -37.75 11.04
CA THR A 181 -5.04 -37.70 10.46
C THR A 181 -5.05 -38.08 8.98
N PHE A 182 -4.01 -37.71 8.22
CA PHE A 182 -3.84 -38.13 6.83
C PHE A 182 -3.65 -39.66 6.69
N GLN A 183 -2.80 -40.27 7.52
CA GLN A 183 -2.60 -41.72 7.56
C GLN A 183 -3.87 -42.48 7.96
N ALA A 184 -4.63 -41.97 8.93
CA ALA A 184 -5.90 -42.57 9.34
C ALA A 184 -7.00 -42.48 8.28
N GLY A 185 -6.96 -41.47 7.39
CA GLY A 185 -7.87 -41.36 6.25
C GLY A 185 -7.49 -42.28 5.07
N MET A 186 -6.22 -42.63 4.94
CA MET A 186 -5.70 -43.49 3.87
C MET A 186 -5.80 -45.00 4.18
N ASN A 187 -5.92 -45.38 5.44
CA ASN A 187 -6.15 -46.77 5.88
C ASN A 187 -7.54 -46.91 6.52
N PRO A 188 -8.61 -47.10 5.72
CA PRO A 188 -9.91 -47.41 6.28
C PRO A 188 -9.85 -48.73 7.07
N PRO A 189 -10.55 -48.84 8.22
CA PRO A 189 -10.55 -50.06 9.01
C PRO A 189 -11.12 -51.23 8.19
N GLU A 190 -10.37 -52.33 8.11
CA GLU A 190 -10.84 -53.57 7.49
C GLU A 190 -12.14 -54.00 8.15
N ILE A 191 -13.22 -54.02 7.35
CA ILE A 191 -14.53 -54.49 7.79
C ILE A 191 -14.38 -55.99 8.01
N ALA A 192 -14.24 -56.39 9.28
CA ALA A 192 -14.21 -57.78 9.69
C ALA A 192 -15.53 -58.45 9.31
N ASN A 193 -15.54 -59.16 8.17
CA ASN A 193 -16.65 -60.02 7.77
C ASN A 193 -16.75 -61.17 8.77
N GLY A 194 -17.67 -61.03 9.72
CA GLY A 194 -18.06 -62.10 10.64
C GLY A 194 -18.66 -63.27 9.87
N LYS A 195 -17.91 -64.37 9.76
CA LYS A 195 -18.49 -65.68 9.49
C LYS A 195 -19.20 -66.13 10.77
N GLN A 196 -20.53 -66.02 10.78
CA GLN A 196 -21.36 -66.77 11.71
C GLN A 196 -21.23 -68.25 11.35
N ASN A 197 -20.56 -69.00 12.22
CA ASN A 197 -20.61 -70.45 12.24
C ASN A 197 -21.68 -70.82 13.27
N THR A 198 -22.85 -71.28 12.82
CA THR A 198 -23.82 -71.96 13.68
C THR A 198 -23.94 -73.40 13.20
N ASN A 199 -23.51 -74.29 14.10
CA ASN A 199 -23.72 -75.74 14.25
C ASN A 199 -24.44 -76.52 13.14
#